data_AF-A0A800GKE1-F1
#
_entry.id   AF-A0A800GKE1-F1
#
_cell.length_a   1.000
_cell.length_b   1.000
_cell.length_c   1.000
_cell.angle_alpha   90.00
_cell.angle_beta   90.00
_cell.angle_gamma   90.00
#
_symmetry.space_group_name_H-M   'P 1'
#
loop_
_entity.id
_entity.type
_entity.pdbx_description
1 polymer ?
#
loop_
_entity_poly.entity_id
_entity_poly.type
_entity_poly.pdbx_seq_one_letter_code
_entity_poly.pdbx_strand_id
1 'polypeptide(L)'
;MKLGKICLLFVLYMFSHQSIALSTGGWGETKIVVGNLKPTPGCKNKEVAAKQASVGSYRFKKHTKVLCQQIAYGWSLLEVQDSGEVVCETCEGEEESEDNYRCYVKNVKLMCGITSRGY
;
A
#
# COMPACT_ATOMS: atom_id res chain seq x y z
N MET A 1 6.75 46.83 32.34
CA MET A 1 5.60 45.99 31.96
C MET A 1 5.29 45.05 33.12
N LYS A 2 4.04 44.95 33.60
CA LYS A 2 3.68 44.08 34.74
C LYS A 2 3.99 42.63 34.37
N LEU A 3 4.73 41.91 35.23
CA LEU A 3 5.20 40.53 35.02
C LEU A 3 4.10 39.58 34.48
N GLY A 4 2.85 39.77 34.92
CA GLY A 4 1.71 39.00 34.42
C GLY A 4 1.44 39.15 32.91
N LYS A 5 1.72 40.32 32.32
CA LYS A 5 1.58 40.52 30.86
C LYS A 5 2.67 39.78 30.08
N ILE A 6 3.87 39.64 30.67
CA ILE A 6 4.99 38.90 30.07
C ILE A 6 4.69 37.40 30.10
N CYS A 7 4.22 36.87 31.23
CA CYS A 7 3.81 35.45 31.33
C CYS A 7 2.69 35.10 30.33
N LEU A 8 1.71 35.98 30.15
CA LEU A 8 0.60 35.73 29.23
C LEU A 8 1.06 35.66 27.76
N LEU A 9 2.05 36.48 27.37
CA LEU A 9 2.66 36.41 26.04
C LEU A 9 3.45 35.11 25.82
N PHE A 10 4.15 34.60 26.85
CA PHE A 10 4.87 33.32 26.76
C PHE A 10 3.91 32.13 26.59
N VAL A 11 2.79 32.13 27.30
CA VAL A 11 1.78 31.06 27.17
C VAL A 11 1.18 31.06 25.77
N LEU A 12 0.80 32.23 25.23
CA LEU A 12 0.26 32.33 23.88
C LEU A 12 1.26 31.89 22.80
N TYR A 13 2.55 32.18 22.99
CA TYR A 13 3.61 31.76 22.07
C TYR A 13 3.78 30.23 22.04
N MET A 14 3.72 29.57 23.20
CA MET A 14 3.85 28.10 23.29
C MET A 14 2.65 27.36 22.69
N PHE A 15 1.43 27.87 22.86
CA PHE A 15 0.24 27.23 22.27
C PHE A 15 0.15 27.39 20.74
N SER A 16 0.64 28.50 20.19
CA SER A 16 0.63 28.73 18.73
C SER A 16 1.46 27.72 17.93
N HIS A 17 2.54 27.18 18.51
CA HIS A 17 3.42 26.21 17.83
C HIS A 17 2.78 24.82 17.67
N GLN A 18 1.87 24.42 18.55
CA GLN A 18 1.23 23.10 18.49
C GLN A 18 0.18 23.00 17.38
N SER A 19 -0.44 24.12 17.00
CA SER A 19 -1.42 24.17 15.90
C SER A 19 -0.77 24.00 14.52
N ILE A 20 0.53 24.31 14.40
CA ILE A 20 1.27 24.21 13.14
C ILE A 20 1.57 22.74 12.81
N ALA A 21 1.86 21.88 13.79
CA ALA A 21 2.08 20.44 13.53
C ALA A 21 0.84 19.73 12.96
N LEU A 22 -0.36 20.22 13.29
CA LEU A 22 -1.62 19.70 12.75
C LEU A 22 -1.98 20.35 11.40
N SER A 23 -1.60 21.62 11.18
CA SER A 23 -2.01 22.44 10.03
C SER A 23 -0.99 22.53 8.89
N THR A 24 0.31 22.29 9.12
CA THR A 24 1.30 22.08 8.04
C THR A 24 1.26 20.66 7.52
N GLY A 25 0.31 19.87 8.02
CA GLY A 25 -0.11 18.66 7.39
C GLY A 25 0.74 17.46 7.76
N GLY A 26 0.24 16.73 8.74
CA GLY A 26 0.15 15.28 8.64
C GLY A 26 -0.69 14.86 7.41
N TRP A 27 -0.39 15.40 6.23
CA TRP A 27 -0.73 14.81 4.94
C TRP A 27 0.03 13.50 4.95
N GLY A 28 -0.69 12.41 5.22
CA GLY A 28 -0.11 11.09 5.30
C GLY A 28 0.82 10.90 4.11
N GLU A 29 2.11 10.70 4.38
CA GLU A 29 3.13 10.62 3.34
C GLU A 29 2.62 9.73 2.22
N THR A 30 2.39 10.30 1.03
CA THR A 30 1.96 9.50 -0.12
C THR A 30 3.20 9.12 -0.92
N LYS A 31 3.30 7.84 -1.27
CA LYS A 31 4.37 7.32 -2.12
C LYS A 31 3.77 6.48 -3.22
N ILE A 32 4.31 6.65 -4.41
CA ILE A 32 4.05 5.76 -5.53
C ILE A 32 4.99 4.57 -5.39
N VAL A 33 4.43 3.36 -5.33
CA VAL A 33 5.18 2.11 -5.26
C VAL A 33 4.89 1.29 -6.51
N VAL A 34 5.96 0.83 -7.15
CA VAL A 34 5.89 -0.12 -8.24
C VAL A 34 6.42 -1.46 -7.75
N GLY A 35 5.64 -2.52 -7.93
CA GLY A 35 6.06 -3.85 -7.50
C GLY A 35 5.25 -4.99 -8.09
N ASN A 36 5.77 -6.20 -7.91
CA ASN A 36 5.10 -7.42 -8.36
C ASN A 36 4.23 -7.98 -7.23
N LEU A 37 3.03 -8.44 -7.56
CA LEU A 37 2.16 -9.14 -6.60
C LEU A 37 2.59 -10.59 -6.45
N LYS A 38 2.23 -11.20 -5.32
CA LYS A 38 2.56 -12.61 -5.06
C LYS A 38 1.88 -13.56 -6.07
N PRO A 39 2.59 -14.57 -6.58
CA PRO A 39 2.03 -15.57 -7.49
C PRO A 39 0.92 -16.39 -6.85
N THR A 40 0.04 -16.97 -7.66
CA THR A 40 -1.05 -17.84 -7.22
C THR A 40 -0.57 -19.01 -6.36
N PRO A 41 -1.42 -19.52 -5.44
CA PRO A 41 -1.03 -20.58 -4.53
C PRO A 41 -1.11 -21.92 -5.25
N GLY A 42 -0.01 -22.67 -5.22
CA GLY A 42 0.10 -23.93 -5.94
C GLY A 42 0.11 -23.75 -7.46
N CYS A 43 0.27 -24.86 -8.17
CA CYS A 43 0.22 -24.91 -9.62
C CYS A 43 -1.18 -25.30 -10.06
N LYS A 44 -1.73 -24.58 -11.03
CA LYS A 44 -3.09 -24.80 -11.53
C LYS A 44 -3.12 -24.62 -13.02
N ASN A 45 -4.20 -25.06 -13.66
CA ASN A 45 -4.47 -24.70 -15.04
C ASN A 45 -4.33 -23.18 -15.26
N LYS A 46 -3.69 -22.81 -16.38
CA LYS A 46 -3.39 -21.43 -16.78
C LYS A 46 -4.57 -20.48 -16.64
N GLU A 47 -5.76 -20.88 -17.08
CA GLU A 47 -6.95 -20.02 -17.04
C GLU A 47 -7.39 -19.74 -15.60
N VAL A 48 -7.36 -20.77 -14.76
CA VAL A 48 -7.71 -20.66 -13.34
C VAL A 48 -6.70 -19.78 -12.61
N ALA A 49 -5.40 -20.00 -12.85
CA ALA A 49 -4.34 -19.20 -12.26
C ALA A 49 -4.41 -17.72 -12.70
N ALA A 50 -4.63 -17.47 -13.99
CA ALA A 50 -4.77 -16.11 -14.52
C ALA A 50 -5.97 -15.38 -13.92
N LYS A 51 -7.14 -16.05 -13.83
CA LYS A 51 -8.35 -15.49 -13.20
C LYS A 51 -8.17 -15.21 -11.70
N GLN A 52 -7.33 -15.97 -11.01
CA GLN A 52 -7.02 -15.72 -9.60
C GLN A 52 -6.06 -14.53 -9.43
N ALA A 53 -5.13 -14.32 -10.37
CA ALA A 53 -4.21 -13.20 -10.37
C ALA A 53 -4.83 -11.90 -10.90
N SER A 54 -5.88 -11.98 -11.71
CA SER A 54 -6.44 -10.84 -12.45
C SER A 54 -6.96 -9.70 -11.58
N VAL A 55 -7.02 -8.52 -12.19
CA VAL A 55 -7.61 -7.32 -11.61
C VAL A 55 -9.05 -7.59 -11.15
N GLY A 56 -9.41 -7.08 -9.98
CA GLY A 56 -10.74 -7.28 -9.39
C GLY A 56 -10.86 -8.55 -8.53
N SER A 57 -9.91 -9.49 -8.63
CA SER A 57 -9.90 -10.67 -7.76
C SER A 57 -9.65 -10.28 -6.29
N TYR A 58 -10.12 -11.12 -5.37
CA TYR A 58 -9.80 -10.96 -3.94
C TYR A 58 -8.29 -10.95 -3.70
N ARG A 59 -7.54 -11.76 -4.46
CA ARG A 59 -6.09 -11.90 -4.33
C ARG A 59 -5.38 -10.61 -4.74
N PHE A 60 -5.80 -10.01 -5.85
CA PHE A 60 -5.28 -8.72 -6.32
C PHE A 60 -5.45 -7.66 -5.23
N LYS A 61 -6.68 -7.47 -4.73
CA LYS A 61 -7.00 -6.49 -3.68
C LYS A 61 -6.22 -6.72 -2.38
N LYS A 62 -6.00 -7.98 -2.00
CA LYS A 62 -5.24 -8.34 -0.80
C LYS A 62 -3.77 -8.02 -0.97
N HIS A 63 -3.15 -8.41 -2.09
CA HIS A 63 -1.72 -8.24 -2.28
C HIS A 63 -1.31 -6.80 -2.59
N THR A 64 -2.16 -5.99 -3.23
CA THR A 64 -1.90 -4.54 -3.38
C THR A 64 -1.87 -3.83 -2.03
N LYS A 65 -2.79 -4.16 -1.11
CA LYS A 65 -2.76 -3.65 0.27
C LYS A 65 -1.50 -4.07 1.02
N VAL A 66 -1.13 -5.35 0.93
CA VAL A 66 0.09 -5.87 1.57
C VAL A 66 1.33 -5.17 1.04
N LEU A 67 1.40 -4.87 -0.26
CA LEU A 67 2.54 -4.17 -0.85
C LEU A 67 2.73 -2.77 -0.23
N CYS A 68 1.65 -2.02 -0.02
CA CYS A 68 1.72 -0.74 0.71
C CYS A 68 2.10 -0.90 2.18
N GLN A 69 1.61 -1.95 2.85
CA GLN A 69 1.92 -2.25 4.25
C GLN A 69 3.38 -2.67 4.49
N GLN A 70 4.08 -3.11 3.44
CA GLN A 70 5.51 -3.45 3.51
C GLN A 70 6.42 -2.21 3.59
N ILE A 71 5.91 -1.02 3.25
CA ILE A 71 6.69 0.24 3.31
C ILE A 71 7.02 0.57 4.76
N ALA A 72 6.00 0.71 5.60
CA ALA A 72 6.11 0.88 7.03
C ALA A 72 4.74 0.66 7.71
N TYR A 73 4.75 0.53 9.03
CA TYR A 73 3.53 0.41 9.81
C TYR A 73 2.60 1.62 9.61
N GLY A 74 1.31 1.36 9.44
CA GLY A 74 0.30 2.41 9.23
C GLY A 74 0.12 2.86 7.78
N TRP A 75 0.94 2.35 6.85
CA TRP A 75 0.76 2.58 5.42
C TRP A 75 -0.34 1.69 4.85
N SER A 76 -1.17 2.28 3.99
CA SER A 76 -2.27 1.60 3.33
C SER A 76 -2.36 1.99 1.86
N LEU A 77 -3.13 1.20 1.11
CA LEU A 77 -3.44 1.50 -0.27
C LEU A 77 -4.47 2.64 -0.34
N LEU A 78 -4.11 3.73 -1.01
CA LEU A 78 -5.03 4.82 -1.33
C LEU A 78 -5.68 4.58 -2.70
N GLU A 79 -4.86 4.29 -3.71
CA GLU A 79 -5.33 4.13 -5.09
C GLU A 79 -4.45 3.17 -5.88
N VAL A 80 -5.04 2.45 -6.83
CA VAL A 80 -4.32 1.65 -7.84
C VAL A 80 -4.23 2.51 -9.10
N GLN A 81 -3.03 3.03 -9.41
CA GLN A 81 -2.82 3.85 -10.60
C GLN A 81 -2.67 3.00 -11.86
N ASP A 82 -1.97 1.88 -11.74
CA ASP A 82 -1.81 0.90 -12.81
C ASP A 82 -1.97 -0.49 -12.23
N SER A 83 -2.79 -1.30 -12.90
CA SER A 83 -3.06 -2.67 -12.48
C SER A 83 -1.98 -3.64 -12.92
N GLY A 84 -1.03 -3.23 -13.76
CA GLY A 84 0.07 -4.06 -14.23
C GLY A 84 -0.36 -5.16 -15.20
N GLU A 85 0.55 -6.11 -15.43
CA GLU A 85 0.36 -7.20 -16.39
C GLU A 85 0.28 -8.56 -15.68
N VAL A 86 -0.68 -9.41 -16.06
CA VAL A 86 -0.76 -10.78 -15.56
C VAL A 86 0.23 -11.66 -16.32
N VAL A 87 1.24 -12.15 -15.62
CA VAL A 87 2.27 -13.05 -16.17
C VAL A 87 2.09 -14.43 -15.54
N CYS A 88 2.13 -15.47 -16.38
CA CYS A 88 2.01 -16.86 -15.95
C CYS A 88 3.28 -17.63 -16.27
N GLU A 89 3.89 -18.22 -15.25
CA GLU A 89 5.09 -19.04 -15.36
C GLU A 89 4.71 -20.51 -15.17
N THR A 90 5.42 -21.40 -15.88
CA THR A 90 5.30 -22.85 -15.70
C THR A 90 5.87 -23.25 -14.35
N CYS A 91 5.22 -24.20 -13.69
CA CYS A 91 5.78 -24.76 -12.48
C CYS A 91 6.89 -25.77 -12.80
N GLU A 92 8.09 -25.56 -12.25
CA GLU A 92 9.15 -26.55 -12.29
C GLU A 92 8.96 -27.58 -11.17
N GLY A 93 8.68 -28.82 -11.54
CA GLY A 93 8.54 -29.96 -10.64
C GLY A 93 8.25 -31.22 -11.45
N GLU A 94 9.17 -32.19 -11.38
CA GLU A 94 9.09 -33.48 -12.07
C GLU A 94 7.72 -34.15 -11.79
N GLU A 95 7.05 -34.57 -12.87
CA GLU A 95 5.86 -35.44 -12.93
C GLU A 95 4.43 -34.87 -12.79
N GLU A 96 4.19 -33.63 -12.36
CA GLU A 96 2.79 -33.12 -12.27
C GLU A 96 2.42 -32.10 -13.37
N SER A 97 2.06 -32.69 -14.52
CA SER A 97 1.30 -32.16 -15.67
C SER A 97 1.83 -30.90 -16.38
N GLU A 98 2.06 -31.05 -17.69
CA GLU A 98 2.54 -30.03 -18.65
C GLU A 98 1.63 -28.76 -18.75
N ASP A 99 0.52 -28.71 -18.01
CA ASP A 99 -0.49 -27.64 -18.02
C ASP A 99 -0.60 -26.84 -16.71
N ASN A 100 0.38 -26.99 -15.83
CA ASN A 100 0.38 -26.38 -14.51
C ASN A 100 1.17 -25.07 -14.46
N TYR A 101 0.44 -23.96 -14.25
CA TYR A 101 0.97 -22.60 -14.23
C TYR A 101 0.76 -21.92 -12.88
N ARG A 102 1.65 -20.96 -12.58
CA ARG A 102 1.51 -19.95 -11.53
C ARG A 102 1.46 -18.58 -12.15
N CYS A 103 0.40 -17.84 -11.90
CA CYS A 103 0.25 -16.49 -12.41
C CYS A 103 0.44 -15.46 -11.31
N TYR A 104 1.04 -14.34 -11.65
CA TYR A 104 1.22 -13.18 -10.78
C TYR A 104 0.99 -11.91 -11.59
N VAL A 105 0.93 -10.77 -10.89
CA VAL A 105 0.80 -9.48 -11.56
C VAL A 105 2.11 -8.73 -11.45
N LYS A 106 2.69 -8.36 -12.59
CA LYS A 106 3.97 -7.68 -12.70
C LYS A 106 3.75 -6.17 -12.81
N ASN A 107 4.65 -5.39 -12.21
CA ASN A 107 4.72 -3.93 -12.33
C ASN A 107 3.42 -3.18 -11.97
N VAL A 108 2.76 -3.57 -10.89
CA VAL A 108 1.59 -2.83 -10.38
C VAL A 108 2.05 -1.50 -9.80
N LYS A 109 1.40 -0.40 -10.19
CA LYS A 109 1.68 0.95 -9.69
C LYS A 109 0.60 1.38 -8.69
N LEU A 110 0.99 1.54 -7.44
CA LEU A 110 0.11 1.86 -6.33
C LEU A 110 0.45 3.22 -5.74
N MET A 111 -0.58 3.97 -5.37
CA MET A 111 -0.45 5.11 -4.48
C MET A 111 -0.72 4.63 -3.06
N CYS A 112 0.32 4.60 -2.24
CA CYS A 112 0.27 4.21 -0.85
C CYS A 112 0.37 5.45 0.04
N GLY A 113 -0.24 5.43 1.22
CA GLY A 113 -0.01 6.49 2.20
C GLY A 113 -0.47 6.14 3.61
N ILE A 114 -0.06 6.97 4.56
CA ILE A 114 -0.43 6.82 5.98
C ILE A 114 -1.89 7.22 6.14
N THR A 115 -2.75 6.27 6.47
CA THR A 115 -4.11 6.59 6.92
C THR A 115 -4.05 7.03 8.36
N SER A 116 -4.52 8.23 8.69
CA SER A 116 -4.86 8.55 10.07
C SER A 116 -5.88 7.50 10.54
N ARG A 117 -5.62 6.87 11.69
CA ARG A 117 -6.66 6.06 12.34
C ARG A 117 -7.83 6.99 12.57
N GLY A 118 -8.98 6.70 11.95
CA GLY A 118 -10.20 7.45 12.17
C GLY A 118 -10.45 7.57 13.67
N TYR A 119 -10.55 8.82 14.13
CA TYR A 119 -11.21 9.18 15.38
C TYR A 119 -12.67 9.47 15.06
#